data_AF-A0A135W757-F1
#
_entry.id   AF-A0A135W757-F1
#
_cell.length_a   1.000
_cell.length_b   1.000
_cell.length_c   1.000
_cell.angle_alpha   90.00
_cell.angle_beta   90.00
_cell.angle_gamma   90.00
#
_symmetry.space_group_name_H-M   'P 1'
#
loop_
_entity.id
_entity.type
_entity.pdbx_description
1 polymer ?
#
loop_
_entity_poly.entity_id
_entity_poly.type
_entity_poly.pdbx_seq_one_letter_code
_entity_poly.pdbx_strand_id
1 'polypeptide(L)' 'MRAFKFMIPIMLIVGSFSWMMLNKNYQEVPETSRLYITIGAVVVSGVISYFLFPNEEKE' A
#
# COMPACT_ATOMS: atom_id res chain seq x y z
N MET A 1 15.25 -4.60 11.73
CA MET A 1 14.67 -3.42 11.02
C MET A 1 14.82 -3.50 9.49
N ARG A 2 14.93 -4.69 8.88
CA ARG A 2 15.07 -4.83 7.42
C ARG A 2 13.72 -4.95 6.70
N ALA A 3 12.70 -5.54 7.33
CA ALA A 3 11.35 -5.63 6.75
C ALA A 3 10.75 -4.25 6.37
N PHE A 4 10.96 -3.23 7.21
CA PHE A 4 10.53 -1.85 6.92
C PHE A 4 11.20 -1.24 5.67
N LYS A 5 12.40 -1.72 5.31
CA LYS A 5 13.14 -1.23 4.13
C LYS A 5 12.42 -1.59 2.82
N PHE A 6 11.69 -2.70 2.78
CA PHE A 6 10.91 -3.12 1.61
C PHE A 6 9.44 -2.75 1.74
N MET A 7 8.89 -2.81 2.94
CA MET A 7 7.49 -2.49 3.20
C MET A 7 7.14 -1.03 2.87
N ILE A 8 7.94 -0.05 3.28
CA ILE A 8 7.64 1.37 3.04
C ILE A 8 7.61 1.71 1.54
N PRO A 9 8.60 1.31 0.72
CA PRO A 9 8.53 1.50 -0.73
C PRO A 9 7.30 0.86 -1.37
N ILE A 10 6.94 -0.37 -0.96
CA ILE A 10 5.76 -1.06 -1.49
C ILE A 10 4.48 -0.29 -1.16
N MET A 11 4.33 0.13 0.10
CA MET A 11 3.17 0.91 0.55
C MET A 11 3.03 2.22 -0.22
N LEU A 12 4.14 2.93 -0.49
CA LEU A 12 4.12 4.18 -1.27
C LEU A 12 3.72 3.95 -2.73
N ILE A 13 4.23 2.88 -3.35
CA ILE A 13 3.87 2.52 -4.73
C ILE A 13 2.38 2.19 -4.78
N VAL A 14 1.90 1.30 -3.91
CA VAL A 14 0.50 0.87 -3.88
C VAL A 14 -0.44 2.05 -3.63
N GLY A 15 -0.12 2.92 -2.67
CA GLY A 15 -0.90 4.12 -2.41
C GLY A 15 -0.98 5.06 -3.61
N SER A 16 0.16 5.33 -4.26
CA SER A 16 0.23 6.21 -5.43
C SER A 16 -0.58 5.65 -6.61
N PHE A 17 -0.44 4.35 -6.88
CA PHE A 17 -1.19 3.69 -7.96
C PHE A 17 -2.69 3.61 -7.66
N SER A 18 -3.06 3.29 -6.42
CA SER A 18 -4.48 3.27 -6.00
C SER A 18 -5.12 4.64 -6.19
N TRP A 19 -4.46 5.70 -5.70
CA TRP A 19 -4.97 7.06 -5.84
C TRP A 19 -5.07 7.51 -7.31
N MET A 20 -4.03 7.23 -8.11
CA MET A 20 -4.04 7.53 -9.54
C MET A 20 -5.17 6.80 -10.27
N MET A 21 -5.36 5.51 -10.00
CA MET A 21 -6.41 4.71 -10.62
C MET A 21 -7.80 5.20 -10.21
N LEU A 22 -8.01 5.50 -8.93
CA LEU A 22 -9.29 6.03 -8.45
C LEU A 22 -9.61 7.40 -9.08
N ASN A 23 -8.61 8.28 -9.23
CA ASN A 23 -8.82 9.60 -9.83
C ASN A 23 -8.96 9.59 -11.35
N LYS A 24 -8.41 8.59 -12.04
CA LYS A 24 -8.46 8.50 -13.50
C LYS A 24 -9.62 7.64 -13.99
N ASN A 25 -9.92 6.56 -13.29
CA ASN A 25 -10.84 5.53 -13.75
C ASN A 25 -12.15 5.47 -12.95
N TYR A 26 -12.21 6.06 -11.75
CA TYR A 26 -13.35 5.95 -10.82
C TYR A 26 -13.74 7.30 -10.21
N GLN A 27 -13.93 8.31 -11.06
CA GLN A 27 -14.24 9.67 -10.64
C GLN A 27 -15.63 9.80 -10.01
N GLU A 28 -16.53 8.87 -10.32
CA GLU A 28 -17.86 8.74 -9.74
C GLU A 28 -17.84 8.40 -8.24
N VAL A 29 -16.74 7.84 -7.75
CA VAL A 29 -16.57 7.55 -6.33
C VAL A 29 -16.29 8.86 -5.58
N PRO A 30 -17.00 9.17 -4.48
CA PRO A 30 -16.69 10.33 -3.66
C PRO A 30 -15.22 10.33 -3.18
N GLU A 31 -14.61 11.51 -3.09
CA GLU A 31 -13.19 11.65 -2.73
C GLU A 31 -12.87 11.05 -1.36
N THR A 32 -13.77 11.21 -0.39
CA THR A 32 -13.65 10.59 0.95
C THR A 32 -13.58 9.07 0.88
N SER A 33 -14.45 8.45 0.08
CA SER A 33 -14.42 7.00 -0.16
C SER A 33 -13.14 6.58 -0.88
N ARG A 34 -12.66 7.34 -1.86
CA ARG A 34 -11.37 7.07 -2.53
C ARG A 34 -10.21 7.08 -1.54
N LEU A 35 -10.19 8.03 -0.61
CA LEU A 35 -9.17 8.11 0.43
C LEU A 35 -9.19 6.88 1.34
N TYR A 36 -10.37 6.43 1.79
CA TYR A 36 -10.47 5.20 2.58
C TYR A 36 -10.03 3.95 1.81
N ILE A 37 -10.36 3.86 0.52
CA ILE A 37 -9.90 2.76 -0.34
C ILE A 37 -8.37 2.77 -0.47
N THR A 38 -7.76 3.93 -0.69
CA THR A 38 -6.30 4.06 -0.77
C THR A 38 -5.63 3.70 0.55
N ILE A 39 -6.17 4.14 1.69
CA ILE A 39 -5.67 3.74 3.02
C ILE A 39 -5.76 2.21 3.18
N GLY A 40 -6.90 1.61 2.83
CA GLY A 40 -7.09 0.17 2.86
C GLY A 40 -6.07 -0.58 1.99
N ALA A 41 -5.84 -0.12 0.76
CA ALA A 41 -4.85 -0.70 -0.15
C ALA A 41 -3.42 -0.64 0.43
N VAL A 42 -3.06 0.51 1.01
CA VAL A 42 -1.76 0.72 1.66
C VAL A 42 -1.58 -0.23 2.84
N VAL A 43 -2.56 -0.33 3.74
CA VAL A 43 -2.52 -1.23 4.90
C VAL A 43 -2.40 -2.69 4.46
N VAL A 44 -3.25 -3.14 3.53
CA VAL A 44 -3.22 -4.53 3.02
C VAL A 44 -1.86 -4.84 2.39
N SER A 45 -1.29 -3.93 1.60
CA SER A 45 0.04 -4.13 1.02
C SER A 45 1.15 -4.20 2.07
N GLY A 46 1.04 -3.43 3.15
CA GLY A 46 1.96 -3.49 4.29
C GLY A 46 1.89 -4.85 4.98
N VAL A 47 0.68 -5.37 5.22
CA VAL A 47 0.46 -6.71 5.80
C VAL A 47 1.05 -7.79 4.88
N ILE A 48 0.74 -7.74 3.58
CA ILE A 48 1.29 -8.68 2.59
C ILE A 48 2.82 -8.64 2.60
N SER A 49 3.42 -7.44 2.59
CA SER A 49 4.88 -7.26 2.59
C SER A 49 5.54 -7.79 3.85
N TYR A 50 4.89 -7.63 5.01
CA TYR A 50 5.37 -8.16 6.28
C TYR A 50 5.43 -9.70 6.26
N PHE A 51 4.42 -10.36 5.69
CA PHE A 51 4.42 -11.82 5.51
C PHE A 51 5.41 -12.30 4.43
N LEU A 52 5.61 -11.52 3.36
CA LEU A 52 6.50 -11.87 2.25
C LEU A 52 7.98 -11.68 2.57
N PHE A 53 8.31 -10.66 3.35
CA PHE A 53 9.67 -10.35 3.77
C PHE A 53 9.78 -10.45 5.31
N PRO A 54 9.59 -11.66 5.88
CA PRO A 54 9.91 -11.86 7.28
C PRO A 54 11.38 -11.51 7.47
N ASN A 55 11.73 -10.88 8.59
CA ASN A 55 13.13 -10.59 8.88
C ASN A 55 13.88 -11.92 8.88
N GLU A 56 14.56 -12.28 7.78
CA GLU A 56 15.63 -13.26 7.84
C GLU A 56 16.72 -12.61 8.69
N GLU A 57 16.63 -12.78 10.01
CA GLU A 57 17.79 -13.01 10.85
C GLU A 57 18.41 -14.31 10.36
N LYS A 58 19.20 -14.22 9.29
CA LYS A 58 20.30 -15.15 9.10
C LYS A 58 21.54 -14.38 9.52
N GLU A 59 22.09 -14.84 10.65
CA GLU A 59 23.41 -14.47 11.18
C GLU A 59 24.46 -14.36 10.07
#